data_AF-A0A0P9QYZ8-F1
#
_entry.id   AF-A0A0P9QYZ8-F1
#
_cell.length_a   1.000
_cell.length_b   1.000
_cell.length_c   1.000
_cell.angle_alpha   90.00
_cell.angle_beta   90.00
_cell.angle_gamma   90.00
#
_symmetry.space_group_name_H-M   'P 1'
#
loop_
_entity.id
_entity.type
_entity.pdbx_description
1 polymer ?
#
loop_
_entity_poly.entity_id
_entity_poly.type
_entity_poly.pdbx_seq_one_letter_code
_entity_poly.pdbx_strand_id
1 'polypeptide(L)'
;MQPGTVSSISRTALPADEVMTLGNVSEPMREQGPFYRVTVALASQTIDGQGMHERLRSGMQLDADIMQERLPLYEWMLEPLRGIGKRL
;
A
#
# COMPACT_ATOMS: atom_id res chain seq x y z
N MET A 1 3.94 11.35 8.07
CA MET A 1 3.03 10.27 7.63
C MET A 1 1.61 10.78 7.74
N GLN A 2 0.82 10.75 6.67
CA GLN A 2 -0.60 11.15 6.70
C GLN A 2 -1.48 9.90 6.55
N PRO A 3 -2.43 9.65 7.47
CA PRO A 3 -3.36 8.54 7.30
C PRO A 3 -4.36 8.83 6.17
N GLY A 4 -4.80 7.79 5.49
CA GLY A 4 -5.81 7.87 4.43
C GLY A 4 -6.68 6.64 4.41
N THR A 5 -7.87 6.76 3.82
CA THR A 5 -8.78 5.64 3.61
C THR A 5 -8.92 5.36 2.12
N VAL A 6 -8.82 4.09 1.73
CA VAL A 6 -9.05 3.67 0.35
C VAL A 6 -10.51 3.96 -0.03
N SER A 7 -10.73 4.84 -1.00
CA SER A 7 -12.07 5.20 -1.48
C SER A 7 -12.51 4.34 -2.66
N SER A 8 -11.59 3.84 -3.47
CA SER A 8 -11.90 2.98 -4.61
C SER A 8 -10.71 2.15 -5.05
N ILE A 9 -10.99 0.95 -5.53
CA ILE A 9 -10.02 0.06 -6.18
C ILE A 9 -10.57 -0.28 -7.55
N SER A 10 -9.78 -0.05 -8.60
CA SER A 10 -10.14 -0.47 -9.96
C SER A 10 -10.24 -1.99 -10.03
N ARG A 11 -11.33 -2.50 -10.60
CA ARG A 11 -11.56 -3.95 -10.79
C ARG A 11 -10.77 -4.55 -11.96
N THR A 12 -10.22 -3.69 -12.82
CA THR A 12 -9.42 -4.10 -13.96
C THR A 12 -7.95 -3.99 -13.59
N ALA A 13 -7.22 -5.08 -13.78
CA ALA A 13 -5.77 -5.08 -13.68
C ALA A 13 -5.16 -4.19 -14.78
N LEU A 14 -4.21 -3.35 -14.41
CA LEU A 14 -3.37 -2.63 -15.35
C LEU A 14 -2.14 -3.50 -15.67
N PRO A 15 -1.82 -3.70 -16.96
CA PRO A 15 -0.59 -4.36 -17.34
C PRO A 15 0.62 -3.51 -16.94
N ALA A 16 1.72 -4.16 -16.58
CA ALA A 16 2.94 -3.49 -16.11
C ALA A 16 3.45 -2.42 -17.10
N ASP A 17 3.31 -2.66 -18.42
CA ASP A 17 3.69 -1.70 -19.47
C ASP A 17 2.95 -0.37 -19.36
N GLU A 18 1.63 -0.39 -19.15
CA GLU A 18 0.86 0.85 -18.99
C GLU A 18 1.26 1.60 -17.72
N VAL A 19 1.52 0.89 -16.62
CA VAL A 19 1.96 1.52 -15.36
C VAL A 19 3.33 2.18 -15.51
N MET A 20 4.25 1.55 -16.24
CA MET A 20 5.58 2.08 -16.52
C MET A 20 5.55 3.34 -17.38
N THR A 21 4.56 3.49 -18.26
CA THR A 21 4.39 4.75 -19.02
C THR A 21 3.81 5.90 -18.19
N LEU A 22 3.15 5.59 -17.08
CA LEU A 22 2.49 6.57 -16.21
C LEU A 22 3.38 7.04 -15.04
N GLY A 23 4.49 6.36 -14.75
CA GLY A 23 5.34 6.68 -13.62
C GLY A 23 6.71 6.01 -13.62
N ASN A 24 7.51 6.36 -12.63
CA ASN A 24 8.92 5.96 -12.52
C ASN A 24 9.11 4.57 -11.89
N VAL A 25 8.28 3.60 -12.27
CA VAL A 25 8.27 2.26 -11.66
C VAL A 25 9.55 1.51 -12.03
N SER A 26 10.20 0.93 -11.02
CA SER A 26 11.45 0.18 -11.17
C SER A 26 11.21 -1.16 -11.89
N GLU A 27 12.15 -1.58 -12.74
CA GLU A 27 12.16 -2.90 -13.42
C GLU A 27 11.78 -4.11 -12.53
N PRO A 28 12.29 -4.27 -11.29
CA PRO A 28 11.92 -5.41 -10.43
C PRO A 28 10.44 -5.44 -10.06
N MET A 29 9.72 -4.32 -10.16
CA MET A 29 8.28 -4.28 -9.91
C MET A 29 7.50 -4.97 -11.06
N ARG A 30 8.03 -5.01 -12.30
CA ARG A 30 7.33 -5.63 -13.45
C ARG A 30 7.02 -7.09 -13.24
N GLU A 31 7.87 -7.79 -12.50
CA GLU A 31 7.78 -9.23 -12.27
C GLU A 31 6.81 -9.58 -11.12
N GLN A 32 6.31 -8.58 -10.38
CA GLN A 32 5.43 -8.78 -9.23
C GLN A 32 3.95 -9.02 -9.61
N GLY A 33 3.63 -8.99 -10.91
CA GLY A 33 2.32 -9.35 -11.43
C GLY A 33 1.43 -8.15 -11.80
N PRO A 34 0.10 -8.35 -11.92
CA PRO A 34 -0.81 -7.31 -12.35
C PRO A 34 -0.94 -6.21 -11.30
N PHE A 35 -0.97 -4.96 -11.75
CA PHE A 35 -1.15 -3.80 -10.87
C PHE A 35 -2.62 -3.39 -10.81
N TYR A 36 -3.04 -2.85 -9.67
CA TYR A 36 -4.38 -2.29 -9.51
C TYR A 36 -4.28 -0.83 -9.11
N ARG A 37 -5.12 0.01 -9.73
CA ARG A 37 -5.22 1.41 -9.35
C ARG A 37 -6.07 1.55 -8.09
N VAL A 38 -5.51 2.20 -7.08
CA VAL A 38 -6.20 2.53 -5.83
C VAL A 38 -6.35 4.04 -5.73
N THR A 39 -7.53 4.51 -5.37
CA THR A 39 -7.78 5.91 -5.02
C THR A 39 -7.94 6.00 -3.52
N VAL A 40 -7.21 6.92 -2.89
CA VAL A 40 -7.17 7.10 -1.43
C VAL A 40 -7.62 8.51 -1.10
N ALA A 41 -8.53 8.64 -0.14
CA ALA A 41 -8.89 9.90 0.48
C ALA A 41 -7.96 10.13 1.68
N LEU A 42 -7.03 11.10 1.57
CA LEU A 42 -6.16 11.48 2.68
C LEU A 42 -6.95 12.22 3.75
N ALA A 43 -6.64 11.99 5.03
CA ALA A 43 -7.29 12.69 6.14
C ALA A 43 -6.97 14.19 6.16
N SER A 44 -5.78 14.57 5.67
CA SER A 44 -5.38 15.95 5.44
C SER A 44 -4.54 16.06 4.18
N GLN A 45 -4.77 17.14 3.41
CA GLN A 45 -3.97 17.49 2.23
C GLN A 45 -2.71 18.29 2.59
N THR A 46 -2.44 18.45 3.89
CA THR A 46 -1.29 19.17 4.40
C THR A 46 -0.36 18.18 5.09
N ILE A 47 0.93 18.22 4.73
CA ILE A 47 1.98 17.46 5.41
C ILE A 47 2.80 18.41 6.27
N ASP A 48 3.13 17.96 7.48
CA ASP A 48 4.15 18.59 8.30
C ASP A 48 5.52 18.08 7.84
N GLY A 49 6.24 18.90 7.07
CA GLY A 49 7.56 18.59 6.54
C GLY A 49 8.57 19.66 6.96
N GLN A 50 9.69 19.26 7.58
CA GLN A 50 10.80 20.14 7.99
C GLN A 50 10.37 21.47 8.66
N GLY A 51 9.38 21.42 9.56
CA GLY A 51 8.93 22.58 10.32
C GLY A 51 7.96 23.51 9.58
N MET A 52 7.48 23.14 8.39
CA MET A 52 6.49 23.91 7.64
C MET A 52 5.31 23.04 7.20
N HIS A 53 4.11 23.59 7.29
CA HIS A 53 2.88 22.97 6.81
C HIS A 53 2.77 23.19 5.29
N GLU A 54 3.15 22.18 4.50
CA GLU A 54 3.07 22.26 3.04
C GLU A 54 1.85 21.50 2.52
N ARG A 55 1.10 22.11 1.59
CA ARG A 55 0.02 21.43 0.89
C ARG A 55 0.57 20.51 -0.18
N LEU A 56 0.04 19.30 -0.25
CA LEU A 56 0.34 18.35 -1.32
C LEU A 56 -0.08 18.95 -2.67
N ARG A 57 0.84 18.91 -3.63
CA ARG A 57 0.63 19.42 -4.99
C ARG A 57 0.61 18.25 -5.98
N SER A 58 -0.17 18.39 -7.06
CA SER A 58 -0.11 17.46 -8.18
C SER A 58 1.31 17.33 -8.72
N GLY A 59 1.72 16.10 -9.01
CA GLY A 59 3.08 15.77 -9.47
C GLY A 59 4.07 15.44 -8.36
N MET A 60 3.69 15.54 -7.09
CA MET A 60 4.50 14.99 -5.99
C MET A 60 4.48 13.46 -6.03
N GLN A 61 5.65 12.84 -5.83
CA GLN A 61 5.75 11.41 -5.61
C GLN A 61 5.34 11.10 -4.17
N LEU A 62 4.50 10.08 -4.01
CA LEU A 62 4.05 9.59 -2.71
C LEU A 62 4.51 8.14 -2.56
N ASP A 63 5.04 7.83 -1.38
CA ASP A 63 5.25 6.47 -0.90
C ASP A 63 4.23 6.18 0.20
N ALA A 64 3.59 5.02 0.13
CA ALA A 64 2.55 4.64 1.06
C ALA A 64 2.50 3.13 1.25
N ASP A 65 2.19 2.72 2.47
CA ASP A 65 2.00 1.33 2.85
C ASP A 65 0.50 1.05 3.06
N ILE A 66 0.01 -0.05 2.49
CA ILE A 66 -1.41 -0.43 2.57
C ILE A 66 -1.54 -1.59 3.56
N MET A 67 -2.24 -1.33 4.67
CA MET A 67 -2.59 -2.37 5.63
C MET A 67 -3.69 -3.28 5.06
N GLN A 68 -3.34 -4.50 4.65
CA GLN A 68 -4.30 -5.48 4.11
C GLN A 68 -5.11 -6.19 5.20
N GLU A 69 -4.45 -6.66 6.26
CA GLU A 69 -5.10 -7.45 7.30
C GLU A 69 -4.84 -6.88 8.69
N ARG A 70 -5.86 -6.99 9.54
CA ARG A 70 -5.79 -6.70 10.96
C ARG A 70 -5.90 -8.00 11.73
N LEU A 71 -4.82 -8.76 11.77
CA LEU A 71 -4.75 -9.95 12.61
C LEU A 71 -4.55 -9.53 14.06
N PRO A 72 -5.44 -9.91 15.00
CA PRO A 72 -5.25 -9.58 16.39
C PRO A 72 -3.99 -10.29 16.93
N LEU A 73 -3.20 -9.59 17.75
CA LEU A 73 -1.94 -10.11 18.28
C LEU A 73 -2.12 -11.42 19.07
N TYR A 74 -3.28 -11.63 19.71
CA TYR A 74 -3.56 -12.88 20.42
C TYR A 74 -3.61 -14.09 19.49
N GLU A 75 -3.98 -13.90 18.22
CA GLU A 75 -4.02 -14.97 17.22
C GLU A 75 -2.60 -15.38 16.80
N TRP A 76 -1.70 -14.39 16.68
CA TRP A 76 -0.27 -14.61 16.43
C TRP A 76 0.42 -15.41 17.53
N MET A 77 0.05 -15.20 18.80
CA MET A 77 0.66 -15.92 19.93
C MET A 77 0.27 -17.40 19.98
N LEU A 78 -0.87 -17.78 19.40
CA LEU A 78 -1.40 -19.15 19.42
C LEU A 78 -1.02 -19.97 18.18
N GLU A 79 -0.59 -19.31 17.10
CA GLU A 79 -0.12 -19.95 15.87
C GLU A 79 1.13 -20.85 16.03
N PRO A 80 2.20 -20.48 16.77
CA PRO A 80 3.37 -21.35 16.91
C PRO A 80 3.06 -22.69 17.60
N LEU A 81 1.99 -22.77 18.40
CA LEU A 81 1.57 -23.99 19.10
C LEU A 81 0.86 -24.99 18.18
N ARG A 82 0.28 -24.54 17.05
CA ARG A 82 -0.40 -25.43 16.08
C ARG A 82 0.57 -26.20 15.17
N GLY A 83 1.84 -25.82 15.13
CA GLY A 83 2.88 -26.51 14.35
C GLY A 83 3.32 -27.87 14.91
N ILE A 84 3.03 -28.16 16.20
CA ILE A 84 3.52 -29.37 16.89
C ILE A 84 2.59 -30.59 16.69
N GLY A 85 1.35 -30.39 16.24
CA GLY A 85 0.38 -31.47 16.03
C GLY A 85 0.42 -32.16 14.66
N LYS A 86 1.28 -31.71 13.74
CA LYS A 86 1.34 -32.20 12.34
C LYS A 86 2.66 -32.89 12.02
N ARG A 87 3.20 -33.64 12.98
CA ARG A 87 4.30 -34.61 12.80
C ARG A 87 4.06 -35.81 13.71
N LEU A 88 3.04 -36.60 13.39
CA LEU A 88 2.90 -38.01 13.75
C LEU A 88 2.09 -38.69 12.66
#